data_AF-A0A9E6Q0H8-F1
#
_entry.id   AF-A0A9E6Q0H8-F1
#
_cell.length_a   1.000
_cell.length_b   1.000
_cell.length_c   1.000
_cell.angle_alpha   90.00
_cell.angle_beta   90.00
_cell.angle_gamma   90.00
#
_symmetry.space_group_name_H-M   'P 1'
#
loop_
_entity.id
_entity.type
_entity.pdbx_description
1 polymer ?
#
loop_
_entity_poly.entity_id
_entity_poly.type
_entity_poly.pdbx_seq_one_letter_code
_entity_poly.pdbx_strand_id
1 'polypeptide(L)'
;MPKSFRKARDAAKAYEHLEFEERPTSHEIRALGAWLYEQQKFSTEYVQLLMGHATAEMTERYQDGHAPKGIQYVEAKADLAI
;
A
#
# COMPACT_ATOMS: atom_id res chain seq x y z
N MET A 1 11.97 -14.62 -5.37
CA MET A 1 12.17 -13.17 -5.59
C MET A 1 12.86 -12.96 -6.93
N PRO A 2 12.25 -12.27 -7.91
CA PRO A 2 12.90 -12.05 -9.20
C PRO A 2 14.08 -11.09 -9.06
N LYS A 3 15.27 -11.54 -9.45
CA LYS A 3 16.52 -10.75 -9.44
C LYS A 3 16.42 -9.46 -10.28
N SER A 4 15.52 -9.42 -11.25
CA SER A 4 15.32 -8.28 -12.16
C SER A 4 14.80 -7.03 -11.44
N PHE A 5 13.86 -7.15 -10.50
CA PHE A 5 13.35 -5.99 -9.77
C PHE A 5 14.45 -5.31 -8.95
N ARG A 6 15.28 -6.11 -8.25
CA ARG A 6 16.42 -5.58 -7.48
C ARG A 6 17.39 -4.83 -8.37
N LYS A 7 17.77 -5.42 -9.51
CA LYS A 7 18.62 -4.76 -10.51
C LYS A 7 18.04 -3.43 -10.97
N ALA A 8 16.74 -3.38 -11.25
CA ALA A 8 16.06 -2.15 -11.66
C ALA A 8 16.03 -1.09 -10.54
N ARG A 9 15.69 -1.49 -9.30
CA ARG A 9 15.71 -0.63 -8.11
C ARG A 9 17.09 -0.01 -7.89
N ASP A 10 18.13 -0.84 -7.93
CA ASP A 10 19.50 -0.41 -7.69
C ASP A 10 20.02 0.47 -8.85
N ALA A 11 19.69 0.16 -10.10
CA ALA A 11 20.01 1.01 -11.25
C ALA A 11 19.30 2.37 -11.21
N ALA A 12 18.09 2.44 -10.66
CA ALA A 12 17.35 3.67 -10.43
C ALA A 12 17.86 4.49 -9.23
N LYS A 13 18.84 3.96 -8.47
CA LYS A 13 19.35 4.57 -7.23
C LYS A 13 18.24 4.84 -6.20
N ALA A 14 17.17 4.04 -6.25
CA ALA A 14 16.06 4.17 -5.32
C ALA A 14 16.45 3.59 -3.95
N TYR A 15 16.09 4.29 -2.88
CA TYR A 15 16.32 3.85 -1.49
C TYR A 15 17.80 3.64 -1.13
N GLU A 16 18.74 4.40 -1.73
CA GLU A 16 20.18 4.31 -1.43
C GLU A 16 20.52 4.58 0.04
N HIS A 17 19.69 5.36 0.73
CA HIS A 17 19.83 5.69 2.16
C HIS A 17 19.42 4.56 3.11
N LEU A 18 18.85 3.47 2.60
CA LEU A 18 18.46 2.30 3.40
C LEU A 18 19.50 1.17 3.25
N GLU A 19 19.65 0.39 4.31
CA GLU A 19 20.43 -0.85 4.27
C GLU A 19 19.79 -1.85 3.32
N PHE A 20 20.60 -2.76 2.77
CA PHE A 20 20.15 -3.62 1.67
C PHE A 20 18.92 -4.47 2.03
N GLU A 21 18.85 -4.94 3.27
CA GLU A 21 17.78 -5.77 3.85
C GLU A 21 16.47 -4.98 4.04
N GLU A 22 16.55 -3.67 4.21
CA GLU A 22 15.40 -2.79 4.43
C GLU A 22 14.77 -2.32 3.11
N ARG A 23 15.51 -2.43 2.00
CA ARG A 23 15.05 -1.95 0.70
C ARG A 23 13.88 -2.79 0.19
N PRO A 24 12.82 -2.15 -0.35
CA PRO A 24 11.67 -2.84 -0.91
C PRO A 24 12.05 -3.93 -1.91
N THR A 25 11.26 -5.01 -1.89
CA THR A 25 11.36 -6.11 -2.85
C THR A 25 10.13 -6.16 -3.74
N SER A 26 10.07 -7.09 -4.69
CA SER A 26 8.90 -7.21 -5.58
C SER A 26 7.59 -7.48 -4.83
N HIS A 27 7.66 -7.99 -3.59
CA HIS A 27 6.50 -8.20 -2.75
C HIS A 27 5.79 -6.89 -2.40
N GLU A 28 6.55 -5.81 -2.19
CA GLU A 28 6.02 -4.50 -1.82
C GLU A 28 5.18 -3.85 -2.94
N ILE A 29 5.37 -4.26 -4.20
CA ILE A 29 4.50 -3.83 -5.30
C ILE A 29 3.06 -4.30 -5.05
N ARG A 30 2.90 -5.49 -4.47
CA ARG A 30 1.59 -6.07 -4.16
C ARG A 30 0.90 -5.31 -3.04
N ALA A 31 1.64 -4.99 -1.97
CA ALA A 31 1.15 -4.15 -0.87
C ALA A 31 0.74 -2.76 -1.34
N LEU A 32 1.63 -2.10 -2.10
CA LEU A 32 1.34 -0.80 -2.72
C LEU A 32 0.08 -0.85 -3.61
N GLY A 33 -0.08 -1.91 -4.40
CA GLY A 33 -1.27 -2.09 -5.23
C GLY A 33 -2.56 -2.17 -4.40
N ALA A 34 -2.57 -2.98 -3.33
CA ALA A 34 -3.72 -3.12 -2.44
C ALA A 34 -4.12 -1.78 -1.80
N TRP A 35 -3.13 -0.99 -1.37
CA TRP A 35 -3.37 0.35 -0.83
C TRP A 35 -3.91 1.32 -1.90
N LEU A 36 -3.35 1.32 -3.11
CA LEU A 36 -3.83 2.19 -4.19
C LEU A 36 -5.28 1.90 -4.61
N TYR A 37 -5.72 0.64 -4.56
CA TYR A 37 -7.13 0.30 -4.81
C TYR A 37 -8.05 0.80 -3.69
N GLU A 38 -7.62 0.72 -2.44
CA GLU A 38 -8.35 1.29 -1.30
C GLU A 38 -8.50 2.82 -1.44
N GLN A 39 -7.42 3.53 -1.81
CA GLN A 39 -7.47 4.98 -2.04
C GLN A 39 -8.45 5.37 -3.15
N GLN A 40 -8.63 4.50 -4.15
CA GLN A 40 -9.62 4.63 -5.23
C GLN A 40 -11.03 4.18 -4.83
N LYS A 41 -11.28 3.85 -3.55
CA LYS A 41 -12.58 3.46 -2.99
C LYS A 41 -13.13 2.13 -3.50
N PHE A 42 -12.27 1.24 -3.99
CA PHE A 42 -12.67 -0.15 -4.23
C PHE A 42 -12.97 -0.85 -2.90
N SER A 43 -13.90 -1.81 -2.92
CA SER A 43 -14.25 -2.56 -1.71
C SER A 43 -13.10 -3.46 -1.25
N THR A 44 -12.96 -3.64 0.07
CA THR A 44 -11.98 -4.57 0.65
C THR A 44 -12.17 -5.99 0.13
N GLU A 45 -13.41 -6.42 -0.13
CA GLU A 45 -13.72 -7.73 -0.73
C GLU A 45 -13.15 -7.86 -2.15
N TYR A 46 -13.27 -6.82 -2.98
CA TYR A 46 -12.69 -6.81 -4.33
C TYR A 46 -11.16 -6.91 -4.26
N VAL A 47 -10.53 -6.10 -3.40
CA VAL A 47 -9.08 -6.13 -3.22
C VAL A 47 -8.64 -7.48 -2.66
N GLN A 48 -9.37 -8.05 -1.70
CA GLN A 48 -9.11 -9.37 -1.12
C GLN A 48 -9.12 -10.47 -2.20
N LEU A 49 -10.12 -10.47 -3.09
CA LEU A 49 -10.21 -11.41 -4.20
C LEU A 49 -9.03 -11.25 -5.18
N LEU A 50 -8.68 -10.02 -5.55
CA LEU A 50 -7.53 -9.72 -6.40
C LEU A 50 -6.21 -10.17 -5.74
N MET A 51 -6.12 -10.02 -4.43
CA MET A 51 -5.00 -10.40 -3.60
C MET A 51 -5.04 -11.87 -3.19
N GLY A 52 -6.04 -12.65 -3.59
CA GLY A 52 -6.15 -14.07 -3.23
C GLY A 52 -6.02 -14.34 -1.72
N HIS A 53 -6.41 -13.39 -0.89
CA HIS A 53 -6.31 -13.52 0.57
C HIS A 53 -7.56 -14.19 1.14
N ALA A 54 -7.37 -15.09 2.10
CA ALA A 54 -8.48 -15.83 2.71
C ALA A 54 -9.32 -14.97 3.67
N THR A 55 -8.71 -13.94 4.27
CA THR A 55 -9.36 -13.05 5.23
C THR A 55 -9.11 -11.58 4.88
N ALA A 56 -10.04 -10.71 5.27
CA ALA A 56 -9.91 -9.27 5.13
C ALA A 56 -8.70 -8.73 5.92
N GLU A 57 -8.44 -9.27 7.11
CA GLU A 57 -7.30 -8.89 7.97
C GLU A 57 -5.95 -9.02 7.25
N MET A 58 -5.78 -10.02 6.37
CA MET A 58 -4.56 -10.16 5.57
C MET A 58 -4.44 -9.08 4.50
N THR A 59 -5.56 -8.62 3.93
CA THR A 59 -5.58 -7.50 2.98
C THR A 59 -5.26 -6.19 3.69
N GLU A 60 -5.86 -5.95 4.85
CA GLU A 60 -5.60 -4.76 5.67
C GLU A 60 -4.13 -4.64 6.08
N ARG A 61 -3.48 -5.75 6.45
CA ARG A 61 -2.03 -5.77 6.72
C ARG A 61 -1.16 -5.33 5.53
N TYR A 62 -1.61 -5.60 4.30
CA TYR A 62 -0.90 -5.19 3.09
C TYR A 62 -1.20 -3.74 2.70
N GLN A 63 -2.26 -3.14 3.27
CA GLN A 63 -2.64 -1.75 3.04
C GLN A 63 -2.03 -0.80 4.08
N ASP A 64 -1.73 -1.31 5.27
CA ASP A 64 -1.15 -0.54 6.37
C ASP A 64 0.27 -0.02 6.06
N GLY A 65 0.66 1.07 6.71
CA GLY A 65 2.02 1.63 6.62
C GLY A 65 2.30 2.51 5.40
N HIS A 66 1.38 2.58 4.43
CA HIS A 66 1.52 3.42 3.23
C HIS A 66 1.08 4.88 3.42
N ALA A 67 0.25 5.16 4.44
CA ALA A 67 -0.14 6.52 4.81
C ALA A 67 0.79 7.09 5.89
N PRO A 68 1.04 8.42 5.91
CA PRO A 68 1.73 9.06 7.02
C PRO A 68 1.02 8.76 8.34
N LYS A 69 1.78 8.30 9.34
CA LYS A 69 1.27 8.16 10.71
C LYS A 69 1.15 9.55 11.32
N GLY A 70 -0.04 10.16 11.21
CA GLY A 70 -0.31 11.52 11.70
C GLY A 70 -1.80 11.84 11.71
N ILE A 71 -2.15 13.00 12.27
CA ILE A 71 -3.53 13.48 12.30
C ILE A 71 -3.98 13.73 10.85
N GLN A 72 -5.01 13.02 10.41
CA GLN A 72 -5.68 13.31 9.15
C GLN A 72 -6.86 14.25 9.42
N TYR A 73 -6.78 15.45 8.85
CA TYR A 73 -7.90 16.40 8.87
C TYR A 73 -8.88 16.01 7.76
N VAL A 74 -10.15 15.83 8.13
CA VAL A 74 -11.25 15.61 7.19
C VAL A 74 -12.19 16.80 7.25
N GLU A 75 -12.56 17.32 6.09
CA GLU A 75 -13.52 18.42 5.98
C GLU A 75 -14.92 17.89 6.33
N ALA A 76 -15.46 18.30 7.47
CA ALA A 76 -16.81 17.97 7.86
C ALA A 76 -17.77 19.02 7.27
N LYS A 77 -18.68 18.58 6.39
CA LYS A 77 -19.81 19.42 5.98
C LYS A 77 -20.87 19.37 7.07
N ALA A 78 -21.20 20.53 7.63
CA ALA A 78 -22.34 20.69 8.52
C ALA A 78 -23.61 20.77 7.66
N ASP A 79 -24.06 19.63 7.14
CA ASP A 79 -25.36 19.54 6.45
C ASP A 79 -26.47 19.52 7.52
N LEU A 80 -26.69 20.69 8.16
CA LEU A 80 -27.83 20.90 9.03
C LEU A 80 -29.05 21.13 8.13
N ALA A 81 -29.96 20.17 8.08
CA ALA A 81 -31.28 20.40 7.50
C ALA A 81 -32.03 21.41 8.39
N ILE A 82 -32.34 22.58 7.84
CA ILE A 82 -33.21 23.60 8.44
C ILE A 82 -34.67 23.22 8.16
#